data_AF-A0A6J4VAN1-F1
#
_entry.id   AF-A0A6J4VAN1-F1
#
_cell.length_a   1.000
_cell.length_b   1.000
_cell.length_c   1.000
_cell.angle_alpha   90.00
_cell.angle_beta   90.00
_cell.angle_gamma   90.00
#
_symmetry.space_group_name_H-M   'P 1'
#
loop_
_entity.id
_entity.type
_entity.pdbx_description
1 polymer ?
#
loop_
_entity_poly.entity_id
_entity_poly.type
_entity_poly.pdbx_seq_one_letter_code
_entity_poly.pdbx_strand_id
1 'polypeptide(L)' 'GMVTFTNDDLRGKLLETFGVDASDTDFLPISDLEQGLRDDVATIRSSPLIPAEVAVTGYVYDVRTGKLAEVAAG' A
#
# COMPACT_ATOMS: atom_id res chain seq x y z
N GLY A 1 7.08 5.31 -7.34
CA GLY A 1 5.81 5.14 -6.60
C GLY A 1 6.04 4.23 -5.42
N MET A 2 5.00 3.79 -4.71
CA MET A 2 5.17 2.96 -3.51
C MET A 2 5.82 1.59 -3.80
N VAL A 3 5.80 1.14 -5.05
CA VAL A 3 6.42 -0.12 -5.52
C VAL A 3 7.89 -0.01 -5.91
N THR A 4 8.48 1.18 -5.82
CA THR A 4 9.82 1.43 -6.39
C THR A 4 10.89 1.69 -5.32
N PHE A 5 10.57 1.48 -4.05
CA PHE A 5 11.50 1.71 -2.94
C PHE A 5 11.11 0.84 -1.73
N THR A 6 12.06 0.71 -0.82
CA THR A 6 11.89 0.20 0.54
C THR A 6 11.96 1.33 1.57
N ASN A 7 11.56 1.06 2.81
CA ASN A 7 11.73 2.02 3.90
C ASN A 7 13.18 2.47 4.05
N ASP A 8 14.13 1.54 3.91
CA ASP A 8 15.55 1.84 4.06
C ASP A 8 16.07 2.74 2.94
N ASP A 9 15.56 2.57 1.71
CA ASP A 9 15.90 3.47 0.59
C ASP A 9 15.47 4.91 0.90
N LEU A 10 14.24 5.11 1.40
CA LEU A 10 13.72 6.46 1.72
C LEU A 10 14.41 7.07 2.94
N ARG A 11 14.63 6.29 4.00
CA ARG A 11 15.36 6.72 5.20
C ARG A 11 16.78 7.17 4.84
N GLY A 12 17.50 6.36 4.08
CA GLY A 12 18.85 6.68 3.61
C GLY A 12 18.87 7.96 2.76
N LYS A 13 17.92 8.10 1.84
CA LYS A 13 17.83 9.28 0.97
C LYS A 13 17.52 10.56 1.74
N LEU A 14 16.64 10.51 2.75
CA LEU A 14 16.33 11.67 3.59
C LEU A 14 17.53 12.09 4.44
N LEU A 15 18.26 11.12 4.98
CA LEU A 15 19.47 11.38 5.74
C LEU A 15 20.56 11.99 4.86
N GLU A 16 20.81 11.44 3.67
CA GLU A 16 21.84 11.93 2.74
C GLU A 16 21.51 13.33 2.20
N THR A 17 20.26 13.55 1.78
CA THR A 17 19.88 14.77 1.07
C THR A 17 19.62 15.95 2.02
N PHE A 18 19.04 15.66 3.19
CA PHE A 18 18.52 16.69 4.10
C PHE A 18 19.08 16.61 5.52
N GLY A 19 19.86 15.57 5.85
CA GLY A 19 20.36 15.36 7.22
C GLY A 19 19.26 15.01 8.23
N VAL A 20 18.11 14.53 7.75
CA VAL A 20 16.96 14.18 8.60
C VAL A 20 16.96 12.69 8.90
N ASP A 21 16.92 12.34 10.19
CA ASP A 21 16.68 10.97 10.64
C ASP A 21 15.18 10.65 10.60
N ALA A 22 14.82 9.65 9.82
CA ALA A 22 13.46 9.14 9.67
C ALA A 22 13.35 7.65 10.01
N SER A 23 14.26 7.13 10.84
CA SER A 23 14.34 5.72 11.21
C SER A 23 13.04 5.17 11.80
N ASP A 24 12.29 5.99 12.56
CA ASP A 24 11.01 5.61 13.16
C ASP A 24 9.80 5.71 12.21
N THR A 25 10.00 6.23 10.99
CA THR A 25 8.91 6.38 10.01
C THR A 25 8.77 5.11 9.19
N ASP A 26 7.55 4.58 9.13
CA ASP A 26 7.14 3.61 8.13
C ASP A 26 6.48 4.34 6.95
N PHE A 27 7.07 4.22 5.77
CA PHE A 27 6.57 4.83 4.55
C PHE A 27 5.57 3.94 3.80
N LEU A 28 5.26 2.75 4.32
CA LEU A 28 4.29 1.80 3.74
C LEU A 28 4.59 1.48 2.25
N PRO A 29 5.83 1.10 1.89
CA PRO A 29 6.13 0.65 0.54
C PRO A 29 5.39 -0.64 0.20
N ILE A 30 5.12 -0.85 -1.08
CA ILE A 30 4.39 -2.01 -1.59
C ILE A 30 5.38 -2.91 -2.32
N SER A 31 5.74 -4.05 -1.75
CA SER A 31 6.68 -5.00 -2.37
C SER A 31 6.02 -5.85 -3.46
N ASP A 32 4.78 -6.27 -3.24
CA ASP A 32 3.93 -6.97 -4.20
C ASP A 32 2.58 -6.24 -4.27
N LEU A 33 2.22 -5.78 -5.47
CA LEU A 33 1.05 -4.93 -5.68
C LEU A 33 -0.27 -5.66 -5.40
N GLU A 34 -0.39 -6.92 -5.83
CA GLU A 34 -1.62 -7.67 -5.64
C GLU A 34 -1.74 -8.17 -4.20
N GLN A 35 -0.64 -8.62 -3.60
CA GLN A 35 -0.65 -9.06 -2.21
C GLN A 35 -0.91 -7.89 -1.26
N GLY A 36 -0.26 -6.73 -1.46
CA GLY A 36 -0.51 -5.54 -0.65
C GLY A 36 -1.98 -5.11 -0.69
N LEU A 37 -2.61 -5.16 -1.88
CA LEU A 37 -4.04 -4.90 -2.02
C LEU A 37 -4.91 -5.93 -1.26
N ARG A 38 -4.54 -7.21 -1.28
CA ARG A 38 -5.25 -8.26 -0.51
C ARG A 38 -5.13 -8.01 1.00
N ASP A 39 -3.96 -7.60 1.46
CA ASP A 39 -3.69 -7.30 2.87
C ASP A 39 -4.46 -6.05 3.34
N ASP A 40 -4.54 -5.02 2.49
CA ASP A 40 -5.36 -3.84 2.75
C ASP A 40 -6.85 -4.19 2.86
N VAL A 41 -7.38 -4.97 1.90
CA VAL A 41 -8.78 -5.44 1.94
C VAL A 41 -9.05 -6.25 3.20
N ALA A 42 -8.15 -7.16 3.58
CA ALA A 42 -8.27 -7.94 4.81
C ALA A 42 -8.26 -7.07 6.07
N THR A 43 -7.39 -6.05 6.10
CA THR A 43 -7.30 -5.08 7.20
C THR A 43 -8.61 -4.29 7.35
N ILE A 44 -9.17 -3.80 6.25
CA ILE A 44 -10.44 -3.06 6.28
C ILE A 44 -11.58 -3.96 6.77
N ARG A 45 -11.70 -5.19 6.24
CA ARG A 45 -12.79 -6.12 6.61
C ARG A 45 -12.70 -6.63 8.04
N SER A 46 -11.50 -6.75 8.59
CA SER A 46 -11.29 -7.19 9.98
C SER A 46 -11.41 -6.05 11.00
N SER A 47 -11.47 -4.80 10.54
CA SER A 47 -11.55 -3.63 11.41
C SER A 47 -12.89 -3.58 12.15
N PRO A 48 -12.91 -3.50 13.49
CA PRO A 48 -14.13 -3.33 14.27
C PRO A 48 -14.77 -1.94 14.06
N LEU A 49 -14.07 -1.03 13.38
CA LEU A 49 -14.55 0.32 13.06
C LEU A 49 -15.40 0.33 11.78
N ILE A 50 -15.41 -0.76 11.00
CA ILE A 50 -16.17 -0.89 9.76
C ILE A 50 -17.29 -1.92 9.97
N PRO A 51 -18.56 -1.57 9.74
CA PRO A 51 -19.67 -2.53 9.84
C PRO A 51 -19.48 -3.72 8.88
N ALA A 52 -19.82 -4.93 9.35
CA ALA A 52 -19.56 -6.18 8.62
C ALA A 52 -20.35 -6.30 7.30
N GLU A 53 -21.45 -5.55 7.16
CA GLU A 53 -22.28 -5.49 5.96
C GLU A 53 -21.69 -4.62 4.84
N VAL A 54 -20.64 -3.84 5.12
CA VAL A 54 -19.98 -3.02 4.10
C VAL A 54 -19.13 -3.92 3.21
N ALA A 55 -19.50 -4.02 1.93
CA ALA A 55 -18.73 -4.73 0.92
C ALA A 55 -17.40 -4.01 0.65
N VAL A 56 -16.32 -4.78 0.45
CA VAL A 56 -14.97 -4.25 0.21
C VAL A 56 -14.35 -5.02 -0.95
N THR A 57 -14.15 -4.32 -2.07
CA THR A 57 -13.55 -4.89 -3.29
C THR A 57 -12.26 -4.15 -3.63
N GLY A 58 -11.21 -4.90 -3.94
CA GLY A 58 -9.90 -4.38 -4.34
C GLY A 58 -9.68 -4.49 -5.84
N TYR A 59 -9.26 -3.38 -6.46
CA TYR A 59 -8.90 -3.29 -7.88
C TYR A 59 -7.48 -2.76 -8.07
N VAL A 60 -6.79 -3.28 -9.09
CA VAL A 60 -5.58 -2.69 -9.65
C VAL A 60 -5.94 -1.90 -10.90
N TYR A 61 -5.51 -0.64 -10.95
CA TYR A 61 -5.64 0.20 -12.13
C TYR A 61 -4.38 0.13 -13.00
N ASP A 62 -4.54 -0.29 -14.26
CA ASP A 62 -3.45 -0.25 -15.24
C ASP A 62 -3.39 1.13 -15.89
N VAL A 63 -2.38 1.92 -15.50
CA VAL A 63 -2.14 3.28 -15.99
C VAL A 63 -1.86 3.37 -17.48
N ARG A 64 -1.49 2.26 -18.15
CA ARG A 64 -1.21 2.25 -19.60
C ARG A 64 -2.47 2.08 -20.42
N THR A 65 -3.43 1.30 -19.91
CA THR A 65 -4.64 0.92 -20.65
C THR A 65 -5.91 1.57 -20.11
N GLY A 66 -5.87 2.11 -18.88
CA GLY A 66 -7.02 2.65 -18.19
C GLY A 66 -7.98 1.61 -17.63
N LYS A 67 -7.62 0.32 -17.65
CA LYS A 67 -8.48 -0.78 -17.19
C LYS A 67 -8.36 -1.02 -15.69
N LEU A 68 -9.44 -1.51 -15.10
CA LEU A 68 -9.46 -2.04 -13.74
C LEU A 68 -9.42 -3.57 -13.80
N ALA A 69 -8.52 -4.16 -13.04
CA ALA A 69 -8.46 -5.60 -12.77
C ALA A 69 -8.89 -5.85 -11.33
N GLU A 70 -9.91 -6.67 -11.13
CA GLU A 70 -10.33 -7.08 -9.80
C GLU A 70 -9.34 -8.10 -9.24
N VAL A 71 -8.90 -7.90 -8.00
CA VAL A 71 -7.91 -8.77 -7.34
C VAL A 71 -8.52 -9.45 -6.12
N ALA A 72 -9.36 -8.75 -5.37
CA ALA A 72 -10.03 -9.26 -4.19
C ALA A 72 -11.50 -8.82 -4.17
N ALA A 73 -12.41 -9.76 -3.98
CA ALA A 73 -13.83 -9.49 -3.78
C ALA A 73 -14.23 -9.89 -2.35
N GLY A 74 -15.03 -9.05 -1.71
CA GLY A 74 -15.39 -9.22 -0.32
C GLY A 74 -16.75 -8.72 0.08
#